data_AF-E9GYW6-F1
#
_entry.id   AF-E9GYW6-F1
#
_cell.length_a   1.000
_cell.length_b   1.000
_cell.length_c   1.000
_cell.angle_alpha   90.00
_cell.angle_beta   90.00
_cell.angle_gamma   90.00
#
_symmetry.space_group_name_H-M   'P 1'
#
loop_
_entity.id
_entity.type
_entity.pdbx_description
1 polymer ?
#
loop_
_entity_poly.entity_id
_entity_poly.type
_entity_poly.pdbx_seq_one_letter_code
_entity_poly.pdbx_strand_id
1 'polypeptide(L)'
;MGTKILKPEFCEVSEDIFADASLFSFDPCFQPKEGFKYVFEWNDGTDNKKENWRADGYRWRQGGSFKYLMPGPGHSIGTKKYFQSIKGKDKDGNDLFSNEFTRITFQHPSLPKVLIYYNGDENISSKLPQGNVKLAEMKQRPFVPTMPSLLREMEEKCGGNPSKIYRKMFDNVPRDIRIQAAQDPRDLKQVQNAMQNAKQKLRLTRDSLYKFHVRAFDGNFVKIIVTFLELIIIGWDENLAEVFNSLLGIAEVEVRNL
;
A
#
# COMPACT_ATOMS: atom_id res chain seq x y z
N MET A 1 3.78 -9.15 24.18
CA MET A 1 5.04 -9.60 23.56
C MET A 1 5.94 -8.38 23.38
N GLY A 2 7.11 -8.34 24.04
CA GLY A 2 8.03 -7.21 23.91
C GLY A 2 8.65 -7.14 22.51
N THR A 3 8.62 -5.97 21.88
CA THR A 3 9.27 -5.74 20.59
C THR A 3 10.78 -5.80 20.79
N LYS A 4 11.45 -6.84 20.24
CA LYS A 4 12.92 -6.92 20.29
C LYS A 4 13.51 -5.79 19.45
N ILE A 5 14.32 -4.95 20.07
CA ILE A 5 15.08 -3.89 19.43
C ILE A 5 16.51 -4.41 19.21
N LEU A 6 17.00 -4.34 17.97
CA LEU A 6 18.38 -4.65 17.63
C LEU A 6 19.28 -3.56 18.24
N LYS A 7 20.23 -3.98 19.08
CA LYS A 7 21.19 -3.08 19.71
C LYS A 7 22.15 -2.48 18.68
N PRO A 8 22.75 -1.29 18.95
CA PRO A 8 23.66 -0.61 18.04
C PRO A 8 24.87 -1.46 17.63
N GLU A 9 25.41 -2.26 18.55
CA GLU A 9 26.55 -3.17 18.32
C GLU A 9 26.29 -4.28 17.29
N PHE A 10 25.02 -4.54 16.95
CA PHE A 10 24.60 -5.45 15.88
C PHE A 10 23.97 -4.72 14.70
N CYS A 11 24.05 -3.38 14.68
CA CYS A 11 23.50 -2.56 13.62
C CYS A 11 24.57 -2.33 12.54
N GLU A 12 24.30 -2.80 11.33
CA GLU A 12 25.19 -2.71 10.17
C GLU A 12 25.21 -1.30 9.53
N VAL A 13 24.68 -0.27 10.21
CA VAL A 13 24.42 1.05 9.63
C VAL A 13 24.82 2.16 10.60
N SER A 14 25.44 3.22 10.11
CA SER A 14 25.81 4.44 10.84
C SER A 14 25.14 5.68 10.23
N GLU A 15 25.16 6.80 10.95
CA GLU A 15 24.69 8.11 10.43
C GLU A 15 25.45 8.53 9.17
N ASP A 16 26.75 8.25 9.10
CA ASP A 16 27.60 8.60 7.94
C ASP A 16 27.09 7.99 6.64
N ILE A 17 26.54 6.76 6.68
CA ILE A 17 26.00 6.11 5.47
C ILE A 17 24.78 6.89 4.92
N PHE A 18 24.00 7.54 5.78
CA PHE A 18 22.88 8.38 5.36
C PHE A 18 23.29 9.80 4.96
N ALA A 19 24.52 10.20 5.29
CA ALA A 19 25.13 11.46 4.90
C ALA A 19 25.97 11.36 3.61
N ASP A 20 26.34 10.15 3.19
CA ASP A 20 27.13 9.92 1.98
C ASP A 20 26.36 10.27 0.70
N ALA A 21 26.69 11.44 0.14
CA ALA A 21 26.07 11.98 -1.06
C ALA A 21 26.28 11.11 -2.31
N SER A 22 27.30 10.25 -2.34
CA SER A 22 27.56 9.35 -3.46
C SER A 22 26.53 8.22 -3.58
N LEU A 23 25.73 7.98 -2.53
CA LEU A 23 24.73 6.93 -2.47
C LEU A 23 23.31 7.43 -2.75
N PHE A 24 23.08 8.72 -2.97
CA PHE A 24 21.72 9.28 -3.07
C PHE A 24 21.04 9.06 -4.42
N SER A 25 19.76 8.71 -4.37
CA SER A 25 18.86 8.73 -5.52
C SER A 25 17.45 9.15 -5.11
N PHE A 26 16.84 10.00 -5.92
CA PHE A 26 15.41 10.35 -5.82
C PHE A 26 14.51 9.41 -6.61
N ASP A 27 15.10 8.59 -7.47
CA ASP A 27 14.43 7.57 -8.26
C ASP A 27 14.80 6.16 -7.78
N PRO A 28 13.88 5.18 -7.88
CA PRO A 28 14.22 3.80 -7.61
C PRO A 28 15.31 3.35 -8.59
N CYS A 29 16.36 2.71 -8.05
CA CYS A 29 17.33 2.04 -8.90
C CYS A 29 16.67 0.80 -9.53
N PHE A 30 16.65 0.73 -10.86
CA PHE A 30 16.02 -0.37 -11.58
C PHE A 30 16.99 -1.53 -11.82
N GLN A 31 16.58 -2.74 -11.41
CA GLN A 31 17.35 -3.98 -11.50
C GLN A 31 18.80 -3.86 -10.97
N PRO A 32 18.98 -3.44 -9.70
CA PRO A 32 20.29 -3.39 -9.07
C PRO A 32 20.91 -4.79 -8.93
N LYS A 33 22.22 -4.87 -9.14
CA LYS A 33 23.00 -6.11 -9.03
C LYS A 33 23.34 -6.44 -7.58
N GLU A 34 23.86 -7.64 -7.37
CA GLU A 34 24.50 -8.03 -6.11
C GLU A 34 25.46 -6.94 -5.58
N GLY A 35 25.45 -6.72 -4.27
CA GLY A 35 26.35 -5.80 -3.57
C GLY A 35 26.00 -4.33 -3.77
N PHE A 36 25.02 -4.01 -4.62
CA PHE A 36 24.58 -2.64 -4.81
C PHE A 36 23.89 -2.11 -3.54
N LYS A 37 24.26 -0.90 -3.14
CA LYS A 37 23.64 -0.16 -2.05
C LYS A 37 23.39 1.26 -2.46
N TYR A 38 22.27 1.82 -2.03
CA TYR A 38 21.95 3.22 -2.23
C TYR A 38 20.98 3.71 -1.16
N VAL A 39 20.93 5.03 -0.98
CA VAL A 39 19.99 5.72 -0.11
C VAL A 39 18.95 6.38 -0.98
N PHE A 40 17.70 5.95 -0.84
CA PHE A 40 16.56 6.60 -1.46
C PHE A 40 16.06 7.74 -0.56
N GLU A 41 15.92 8.92 -1.14
CA GLU A 41 15.47 10.13 -0.46
C GLU A 41 14.17 10.65 -1.08
N TRP A 42 13.30 11.22 -0.25
CA TRP A 42 12.12 11.96 -0.69
C TRP A 42 12.06 13.32 -0.01
N ASN A 43 11.33 14.26 -0.61
CA ASN A 43 11.20 15.60 -0.06
C ASN A 43 10.09 15.67 0.98
N ASP A 44 10.22 16.59 1.93
CA ASP A 44 9.15 16.95 2.85
C ASP A 44 7.88 17.34 2.07
N GLY A 45 6.73 16.83 2.51
CA GLY A 45 5.46 16.98 1.81
C GLY A 45 5.21 15.98 0.67
N THR A 46 6.16 15.07 0.37
CA THR A 46 5.99 13.99 -0.61
C THR A 46 5.96 12.59 0.02
N ASP A 47 5.35 12.47 1.21
CA ASP A 47 5.25 11.21 1.96
C ASP A 47 4.55 10.06 1.20
N ASN A 48 3.75 10.38 0.19
CA ASN A 48 3.18 9.39 -0.72
C ASN A 48 4.25 8.67 -1.56
N LYS A 49 5.44 9.26 -1.75
CA LYS A 49 6.58 8.72 -2.50
C LYS A 49 7.57 7.89 -1.66
N LYS A 50 7.42 7.85 -0.34
CA LYS A 50 8.36 7.17 0.58
C LYS A 50 8.60 5.67 0.29
N GLU A 51 7.72 5.04 -0.48
CA GLU A 51 7.81 3.62 -0.86
C GLU A 51 8.14 3.42 -2.35
N ASN A 52 8.45 4.47 -3.11
CA ASN A 52 8.74 4.38 -4.55
C ASN A 52 9.97 3.54 -4.86
N TRP A 53 10.96 3.50 -3.97
CA TRP A 53 12.11 2.59 -4.04
C TRP A 53 11.73 1.11 -4.20
N ARG A 54 10.50 0.72 -3.84
CA ARG A 54 10.01 -0.65 -4.02
C ARG A 54 9.83 -1.03 -5.49
N ALA A 55 9.74 -0.06 -6.39
CA ALA A 55 9.59 -0.25 -7.83
C ALA A 55 10.94 -0.50 -8.53
N ASP A 56 11.75 -1.41 -7.99
CA ASP A 56 13.14 -1.67 -8.42
C ASP A 56 13.26 -2.76 -9.50
N GLY A 57 12.16 -3.18 -10.10
CA GLY A 57 12.16 -4.19 -11.17
C GLY A 57 12.20 -5.65 -10.70
N TYR A 58 12.33 -5.91 -9.39
CA TYR A 58 12.29 -7.27 -8.83
C TYR A 58 10.99 -7.55 -8.07
N ARG A 59 10.72 -8.85 -7.85
CA ARG A 59 9.61 -9.31 -7.02
C ARG A 59 10.10 -9.72 -5.64
N TRP A 60 9.48 -9.13 -4.62
CA TRP A 60 9.89 -9.26 -3.24
C TRP A 60 8.74 -9.74 -2.35
N ARG A 61 9.04 -10.66 -1.45
CA ARG A 61 8.20 -10.97 -0.28
C ARG A 61 8.86 -10.38 0.96
N GLN A 62 8.12 -9.59 1.74
CA GLN A 62 8.63 -9.12 3.03
C GLN A 62 8.61 -10.29 4.02
N GLY A 63 9.80 -10.74 4.44
CA GLY A 63 9.98 -11.85 5.37
C GLY A 63 10.00 -11.43 6.84
N GLY A 64 10.27 -10.15 7.12
CA GLY A 64 10.28 -9.64 8.50
C GLY A 64 10.48 -8.13 8.60
N SER A 65 10.20 -7.60 9.79
CA SER A 65 10.48 -6.22 10.17
C SER A 65 11.01 -6.19 11.60
N PHE A 66 12.09 -5.44 11.82
CA PHE A 66 12.75 -5.29 13.11
C PHE A 66 12.91 -3.81 13.43
N LYS A 67 12.95 -3.46 14.71
CA LYS A 67 13.37 -2.14 15.17
C LYS A 67 14.87 -2.18 15.44
N TYR A 68 15.59 -1.12 15.10
CA TYR A 68 17.02 -0.98 15.40
C TYR A 68 17.28 0.36 16.05
N LEU A 69 18.27 0.42 16.94
CA LEU A 69 18.78 1.67 17.48
C LEU A 69 19.81 2.23 16.51
N MET A 70 19.58 3.46 16.02
CA MET A 70 20.55 4.18 15.21
C MET A 70 21.78 4.46 16.07
N PRO A 71 23.00 4.10 15.60
CA PRO A 71 24.23 4.50 16.28
C PRO A 71 24.36 6.03 16.24
N GLY A 72 24.42 6.65 17.41
CA GLY A 72 24.53 8.10 17.54
C GLY A 72 24.12 8.58 18.94
N PRO A 73 24.42 9.83 19.31
CA PRO A 73 24.20 10.36 20.66
C PRO A 73 22.72 10.32 21.10
N GLY A 74 21.79 10.33 20.14
CA GLY A 74 20.35 10.31 20.40
C GLY A 74 19.66 8.94 20.43
N HIS A 75 20.34 7.85 20.07
CA HIS A 75 19.81 6.47 20.05
C HIS A 75 18.37 6.35 19.49
N SER A 76 18.12 6.98 18.35
CA SER A 76 16.79 7.02 17.75
C SER A 76 16.41 5.67 17.14
N ILE A 77 15.11 5.31 17.16
CA ILE A 77 14.65 3.97 16.76
C ILE A 77 14.24 3.96 15.29
N GLY A 78 15.07 3.33 14.45
CA GLY A 78 14.77 3.06 13.04
C GLY A 78 14.01 1.76 12.81
N THR A 79 13.65 1.49 11.55
CA THR A 79 13.00 0.23 11.14
C THR A 79 13.83 -0.49 10.07
N LYS A 80 14.23 -1.73 10.35
CA LYS A 80 14.88 -2.65 9.40
C LYS A 80 13.82 -3.56 8.78
N LYS A 81 13.78 -3.69 7.46
CA LYS A 81 12.92 -4.66 6.76
C LYS A 81 13.77 -5.63 5.96
N TYR A 82 13.34 -6.88 5.93
CA TYR A 82 13.98 -7.95 5.19
C TYR A 82 13.05 -8.49 4.10
N PHE A 83 13.58 -8.64 2.89
CA PHE A 83 12.86 -9.10 1.71
C PHE A 83 13.58 -10.27 1.06
N GLN A 84 12.81 -11.29 0.71
CA GLN A 84 13.24 -12.45 -0.07
C GLN A 84 12.75 -12.29 -1.51
N SER A 85 13.59 -12.67 -2.47
CA SER A 85 13.18 -12.68 -3.87
C SER A 85 12.17 -13.80 -4.14
N ILE A 86 11.28 -13.57 -5.11
CA ILE A 86 10.39 -14.61 -5.62
C ILE A 86 11.07 -15.26 -6.83
N LYS A 87 11.41 -16.55 -6.74
CA LYS A 87 12.10 -17.32 -7.81
C LYS A 87 11.15 -18.08 -8.74
N GLY A 88 9.87 -18.12 -8.44
CA GLY A 88 8.90 -18.81 -9.29
C GLY A 88 7.58 -19.04 -8.60
N LYS A 89 6.80 -19.96 -9.17
CA LYS A 89 5.55 -20.47 -8.62
C LYS A 89 5.66 -21.98 -8.43
N ASP A 90 5.09 -22.52 -7.37
CA ASP A 90 4.93 -23.97 -7.22
C ASP A 90 3.79 -24.50 -8.12
N LYS A 91 3.53 -25.81 -8.06
CA LYS A 91 2.46 -26.46 -8.85
C LYS A 91 1.07 -25.93 -8.49
N ASP A 92 0.90 -25.42 -7.28
CA ASP A 92 -0.35 -24.90 -6.74
C ASP A 92 -0.51 -23.39 -6.98
N GLY A 93 0.49 -22.75 -7.61
CA GLY A 93 0.49 -21.32 -7.92
C GLY A 93 0.91 -20.41 -6.76
N ASN A 94 1.48 -20.97 -5.68
CA ASN A 94 2.07 -20.19 -4.59
C ASN A 94 3.45 -19.67 -4.98
N ASP A 95 3.83 -18.52 -4.42
CA ASP A 95 5.15 -17.95 -4.64
C ASP A 95 6.25 -18.82 -4.00
N LEU A 96 7.25 -19.19 -4.80
CA LEU A 96 8.48 -19.80 -4.32
C LEU A 96 9.48 -18.70 -3.98
N PHE A 97 9.92 -18.66 -2.73
CA PHE A 97 10.87 -17.66 -2.23
C PHE A 97 12.31 -18.19 -2.31
N SER A 98 13.27 -17.27 -2.43
CA SER A 98 14.69 -17.57 -2.30
C SER A 98 15.38 -16.62 -1.30
N ASN A 99 16.28 -17.20 -0.51
CA ASN A 99 17.22 -16.47 0.35
C ASN A 99 18.53 -16.15 -0.37
N GLU A 100 18.70 -16.66 -1.58
CA GLU A 100 19.92 -16.49 -2.38
C GLU A 100 19.96 -15.13 -3.08
N PHE A 101 18.83 -14.41 -3.15
CA PHE A 101 18.79 -12.99 -3.50
C PHE A 101 17.84 -12.25 -2.58
N THR A 102 18.37 -11.30 -1.82
CA THR A 102 17.66 -10.63 -0.73
C THR A 102 17.83 -9.12 -0.81
N ARG A 103 16.84 -8.40 -0.32
CA ARG A 103 16.89 -6.95 -0.15
C ARG A 103 16.68 -6.61 1.31
N ILE A 104 17.55 -5.79 1.86
CA ILE A 104 17.48 -5.30 3.23
C ILE A 104 17.31 -3.81 3.17
N THR A 105 16.39 -3.27 3.97
CA THR A 105 16.23 -1.81 4.07
C THR A 105 16.30 -1.32 5.50
N PHE A 106 16.85 -0.13 5.67
CA PHE A 106 16.94 0.58 6.93
C PHE A 106 16.32 1.96 6.74
N GLN A 107 15.14 2.15 7.31
CA GLN A 107 14.48 3.45 7.32
C GLN A 107 15.11 4.32 8.40
N HIS A 108 15.50 5.54 8.04
CA HIS A 108 16.00 6.52 8.99
C HIS A 108 14.88 6.94 9.96
N PRO A 109 15.17 7.08 11.26
CA PRO A 109 14.15 7.41 12.27
C PRO A 109 13.54 8.80 12.12
N SER A 110 14.33 9.78 11.64
CA SER A 110 13.93 11.20 11.60
C SER A 110 14.06 11.87 10.23
N LEU A 111 14.68 11.20 9.26
CA LEU A 111 14.96 11.79 7.94
C LEU A 111 14.11 11.08 6.89
N PRO A 112 13.73 11.77 5.80
CA PRO A 112 12.98 11.17 4.70
C PRO A 112 13.90 10.32 3.81
N LYS A 113 14.57 9.34 4.43
CA LYS A 113 15.61 8.51 3.82
C LYS A 113 15.43 7.04 4.16
N VAL A 114 15.79 6.18 3.21
CA VAL A 114 15.89 4.73 3.41
C VAL A 114 17.13 4.20 2.71
N LEU A 115 18.01 3.54 3.48
CA LEU A 115 19.13 2.80 2.94
C LEU A 115 18.63 1.45 2.44
N ILE A 116 19.06 1.06 1.25
CA ILE A 116 18.64 -0.16 0.58
C ILE A 116 19.88 -0.93 0.15
N TYR A 117 19.91 -2.22 0.45
CA TYR A 117 21.02 -3.11 0.14
C TYR A 117 20.53 -4.40 -0.51
N TYR A 118 21.21 -4.82 -1.57
CA TYR A 118 20.93 -6.03 -2.34
C TYR A 118 22.06 -7.04 -2.16
N ASN A 119 21.71 -8.27 -1.77
CA ASN A 119 22.67 -9.35 -1.50
C ASN A 119 22.35 -10.59 -2.32
N GLY A 120 23.39 -11.31 -2.73
CA GLY A 120 23.29 -12.56 -3.46
C GLY A 120 22.96 -12.37 -4.93
N ASP A 121 22.56 -13.44 -5.62
CA ASP A 121 22.52 -13.49 -7.09
C ASP A 121 21.19 -13.02 -7.69
N GLU A 122 21.21 -11.87 -8.38
CA GLU A 122 20.00 -11.29 -8.97
C GLU A 122 19.31 -12.18 -10.03
N ASN A 123 20.05 -13.13 -10.63
CA ASN A 123 19.54 -14.01 -11.68
C ASN A 123 18.50 -15.01 -11.16
N ILE A 124 18.44 -15.18 -9.83
CA ILE A 124 17.48 -16.05 -9.14
C ILE A 124 16.09 -15.41 -9.10
N SER A 125 16.02 -14.07 -9.18
CA SER A 125 14.74 -13.37 -9.18
C SER A 125 13.97 -13.67 -10.45
N SER A 126 12.78 -14.24 -10.28
CA SER A 126 11.96 -14.62 -11.43
C SER A 126 11.32 -13.42 -12.10
N LYS A 127 11.51 -13.34 -13.42
CA LYS A 127 10.75 -12.45 -14.31
C LYS A 127 9.39 -13.08 -14.62
N LEU A 128 8.62 -13.39 -13.57
CA LEU A 128 7.30 -13.99 -13.71
C LEU A 128 6.34 -13.06 -14.47
N PRO A 129 5.39 -13.63 -15.24
CA PRO A 129 4.35 -12.86 -15.90
C PRO A 129 3.49 -12.12 -14.89
N GLN A 130 2.95 -11.00 -15.31
CA GLN A 130 1.92 -10.31 -14.54
C GLN A 130 0.55 -10.95 -14.80
N GLY A 131 -0.08 -11.49 -13.76
CA GLY A 131 -1.44 -12.05 -13.87
C GLY A 131 -1.53 -13.24 -14.82
N ASN A 132 -2.67 -13.38 -15.51
CA ASN A 132 -3.02 -14.53 -16.35
C ASN A 132 -2.47 -14.42 -17.79
N VAL A 133 -1.30 -13.82 -17.98
CA VAL A 133 -0.69 -13.66 -19.32
C VAL A 133 -0.17 -15.00 -19.83
N LYS A 134 -0.46 -15.33 -21.10
CA LYS A 134 -0.06 -16.60 -21.73
C LYS A 134 1.46 -16.69 -21.90
N LEU A 135 2.00 -17.92 -21.91
CA LEU A 135 3.45 -18.20 -21.97
C LEU A 135 4.19 -17.51 -23.14
N ALA A 136 3.53 -17.34 -24.28
CA ALA A 136 4.08 -16.69 -25.46
C ALA A 136 4.26 -15.16 -25.29
N GLU A 137 3.37 -14.51 -24.55
CA GLU A 137 3.43 -13.06 -24.27
C GLU A 137 4.43 -12.74 -23.14
N MET A 138 4.89 -13.76 -22.39
CA MET A 138 5.81 -13.62 -21.25
C MET A 138 7.18 -13.06 -21.63
N LYS A 139 7.71 -13.42 -22.81
CA LYS A 139 9.02 -12.95 -23.28
C LYS A 139 9.00 -11.48 -23.70
N GLN A 140 7.82 -10.94 -23.98
CA GLN A 140 7.67 -9.58 -24.52
C GLN A 140 7.40 -8.53 -23.44
N ARG A 141 6.86 -8.91 -22.28
CA ARG A 141 6.50 -7.98 -21.20
C ARG A 141 6.88 -8.54 -19.82
N PRO A 142 8.15 -8.36 -19.38
CA PRO A 142 8.53 -8.72 -18.02
C PRO A 142 7.72 -7.91 -17.01
N PHE A 143 7.41 -8.50 -15.86
CA PHE A 143 6.75 -7.77 -14.79
C PHE A 143 7.65 -6.66 -14.27
N VAL A 144 7.11 -5.45 -14.28
CA VAL A 144 7.69 -4.30 -13.58
C VAL A 144 6.69 -3.85 -12.51
N PRO A 145 7.09 -3.81 -11.23
CA PRO A 145 6.26 -3.23 -10.19
C PRO A 145 6.07 -1.73 -10.47
N THR A 146 4.82 -1.28 -10.45
CA THR A 146 4.49 0.15 -10.55
C THR A 146 4.77 0.83 -9.22
N MET A 147 5.23 2.09 -9.28
CA MET A 147 5.43 2.91 -8.08
C MET A 147 4.18 2.97 -7.20
N PRO A 148 4.32 2.77 -5.87
CA PRO A 148 3.21 2.91 -4.94
C PRO A 148 2.54 4.29 -4.95
N SER A 149 3.31 5.38 -5.12
CA SER A 149 2.74 6.73 -5.25
C SER A 149 1.84 6.86 -6.47
N LEU A 150 2.25 6.33 -7.62
CA LEU A 150 1.45 6.34 -8.85
C LEU A 150 0.15 5.55 -8.68
N LEU A 151 0.21 4.37 -8.05
CA LEU A 151 -1.00 3.61 -7.73
C LEU A 151 -1.95 4.40 -6.83
N ARG A 152 -1.43 5.10 -5.82
CA ARG A 152 -2.25 5.98 -4.96
C ARG A 152 -2.86 7.14 -5.74
N GLU A 153 -2.11 7.77 -6.63
CA GLU A 153 -2.64 8.84 -7.48
C GLU A 153 -3.81 8.36 -8.36
N MET A 154 -3.72 7.13 -8.89
CA MET A 154 -4.83 6.51 -9.62
C MET A 154 -6.05 6.25 -8.71
N GLU A 155 -5.80 5.78 -7.48
CA GLU A 155 -6.84 5.53 -6.47
C GLU A 155 -7.52 6.85 -6.04
N GLU A 156 -6.78 7.94 -5.87
CA GLU A 156 -7.31 9.25 -5.45
C GLU A 156 -8.17 9.91 -6.54
N LYS A 157 -7.85 9.69 -7.82
CA LYS A 157 -8.65 10.15 -8.96
C LYS A 157 -9.91 9.30 -9.20
N CYS A 158 -10.23 8.40 -8.28
CA CYS A 158 -11.44 7.59 -8.31
C CYS A 158 -12.69 8.46 -8.40
N GLY A 159 -13.49 8.27 -9.45
CA GLY A 159 -14.66 9.11 -9.77
C GLY A 159 -14.57 9.75 -11.16
N GLY A 160 -13.36 9.96 -11.68
CA GLY A 160 -13.14 10.42 -13.04
C GLY A 160 -13.32 9.33 -14.11
N ASN A 161 -13.20 9.72 -15.39
CA ASN A 161 -13.14 8.77 -16.49
C ASN A 161 -11.71 8.17 -16.59
N PRO A 162 -11.54 6.83 -16.50
CA PRO A 162 -10.21 6.19 -16.52
C PRO A 162 -9.37 6.54 -17.74
N SER A 163 -9.98 6.64 -18.93
CA SER A 163 -9.26 6.94 -20.18
C SER A 163 -8.70 8.36 -20.19
N LYS A 164 -9.43 9.33 -19.62
CA LYS A 164 -8.95 10.70 -19.46
C LYS A 164 -7.80 10.78 -18.45
N ILE A 165 -7.88 10.03 -17.35
CA ILE A 165 -6.82 9.98 -16.33
C ILE A 165 -5.56 9.34 -16.91
N TYR A 166 -5.69 8.21 -17.59
CA TYR A 166 -4.58 7.51 -18.26
C TYR A 166 -3.85 8.43 -19.24
N ARG A 167 -4.57 9.12 -20.13
CA ARG A 167 -3.97 10.04 -21.11
C ARG A 167 -3.17 11.16 -20.41
N LYS A 168 -3.77 11.81 -19.40
CA LYS A 168 -3.11 12.89 -18.64
C LYS A 168 -1.84 12.43 -17.92
N MET A 169 -1.81 11.20 -17.41
CA MET A 169 -0.62 10.64 -16.77
C MET A 169 0.48 10.35 -17.80
N PHE A 170 0.10 9.90 -19.00
CA PHE A 170 1.03 9.58 -20.08
C PHE A 170 1.71 10.81 -20.73
N ASP A 171 1.11 11.99 -20.60
CA ASP A 171 1.65 13.21 -21.22
C ASP A 171 2.93 13.75 -20.53
N ASN A 172 3.24 13.32 -19.29
CA ASN A 172 4.33 13.87 -18.46
C ASN A 172 5.55 12.95 -18.33
N VAL A 173 5.74 12.05 -19.29
CA VAL A 173 6.54 10.84 -19.10
C VAL A 173 8.00 11.01 -19.57
N PRO A 174 9.01 10.59 -18.76
CA PRO A 174 10.40 10.52 -19.19
C PRO A 174 10.58 9.57 -20.38
N ARG A 175 11.49 9.86 -21.33
CA ARG A 175 11.67 9.03 -22.54
C ARG A 175 12.37 7.68 -22.32
N ASP A 176 12.95 7.43 -21.15
CA ASP A 176 13.65 6.19 -20.86
C ASP A 176 12.67 5.05 -20.53
N ILE A 177 12.63 4.04 -21.40
CA ILE A 177 11.74 2.87 -21.32
C ILE A 177 11.81 2.16 -19.95
N ARG A 178 12.98 2.13 -19.29
CA ARG A 178 13.13 1.47 -17.99
C ARG A 178 12.47 2.27 -16.87
N ILE A 179 12.60 3.59 -16.95
CA ILE A 179 12.00 4.53 -16.01
C ILE A 179 10.48 4.56 -16.22
N GLN A 180 10.04 4.59 -17.48
CA GLN A 180 8.62 4.52 -17.87
C GLN A 180 7.90 3.33 -17.26
N ALA A 181 8.52 2.15 -17.31
CA ALA A 181 7.90 0.91 -16.85
C ALA A 181 7.47 0.95 -15.37
N ALA A 182 8.15 1.74 -14.54
CA ALA A 182 7.85 1.91 -13.11
C ALA A 182 7.05 3.20 -12.81
N GLN A 183 7.34 4.29 -13.52
CA GLN A 183 6.80 5.62 -13.28
C GLN A 183 5.45 5.87 -13.95
N ASP A 184 5.06 5.03 -14.92
CA ASP A 184 3.84 5.25 -15.71
C ASP A 184 2.76 4.19 -15.51
N PRO A 185 1.49 4.57 -15.75
CA PRO A 185 0.43 3.60 -15.99
C PRO A 185 0.81 2.72 -17.19
N ARG A 186 0.88 1.40 -16.96
CA ARG A 186 1.22 0.46 -18.04
C ARG A 186 0.13 0.35 -19.09
N ASP A 187 -1.11 0.38 -18.65
CA ASP A 187 -2.28 0.33 -19.51
C ASP A 187 -3.50 0.97 -18.82
N LEU A 188 -4.56 1.14 -19.61
CA LEU A 188 -5.84 1.62 -19.12
C LEU A 188 -6.43 0.67 -18.05
N LYS A 189 -6.17 -0.64 -18.17
CA LYS A 189 -6.72 -1.64 -17.27
C LYS A 189 -6.17 -1.50 -15.86
N GLN A 190 -4.91 -1.11 -15.70
CA GLN A 190 -4.29 -0.80 -14.42
C GLN A 190 -5.01 0.35 -13.73
N VAL A 191 -5.26 1.45 -14.45
CA VAL A 191 -5.98 2.61 -13.91
C VAL A 191 -7.39 2.21 -13.47
N GLN A 192 -8.10 1.46 -14.32
CA GLN A 192 -9.43 0.92 -13.99
C GLN A 192 -9.40 0.05 -12.73
N ASN A 193 -8.44 -0.87 -12.63
CA ASN A 193 -8.32 -1.77 -11.50
C ASN A 193 -7.96 -1.02 -10.20
N ALA A 194 -7.05 -0.06 -10.26
CA ALA A 194 -6.68 0.77 -9.11
C ALA A 194 -7.89 1.56 -8.60
N MET A 195 -8.61 2.24 -9.50
CA MET A 195 -9.84 2.96 -9.15
C MET A 195 -10.93 2.02 -8.61
N GLN A 196 -11.11 0.84 -9.22
CA GLN A 196 -12.07 -0.15 -8.74
C GLN A 196 -11.72 -0.64 -7.33
N ASN A 197 -10.45 -0.91 -7.05
CA ASN A 197 -9.98 -1.28 -5.72
C ASN A 197 -10.24 -0.15 -4.71
N ALA A 198 -10.01 1.11 -5.08
CA ALA A 198 -10.35 2.25 -4.24
C ALA A 198 -11.86 2.30 -3.92
N LYS A 199 -12.73 2.10 -4.92
CA LYS A 199 -14.19 2.00 -4.69
C LYS A 199 -14.55 0.84 -3.77
N GLN A 200 -13.91 -0.31 -3.94
CA GLN A 200 -14.18 -1.49 -3.12
C GLN A 200 -13.78 -1.28 -1.66
N LYS A 201 -12.70 -0.53 -1.38
CA LYS A 201 -12.30 -0.16 -0.01
C LYS A 201 -13.36 0.69 0.71
N LEU A 202 -14.14 1.48 -0.03
CA LEU A 202 -15.23 2.31 0.50
C LEU A 202 -16.54 1.54 0.65
N ARG A 203 -16.67 0.33 0.06
CA ARG A 203 -17.88 -0.47 0.18
C ARG A 203 -17.93 -1.15 1.53
N LEU A 204 -19.07 -1.02 2.21
CA LEU A 204 -19.38 -1.89 3.33
C LEU A 204 -19.41 -3.34 2.87
N THR A 205 -18.84 -4.22 3.69
CA THR A 205 -18.88 -5.64 3.42
C THR A 205 -20.29 -6.17 3.64
N ARG A 206 -20.64 -7.26 2.95
CA ARG A 206 -21.92 -7.97 3.19
C ARG A 206 -22.07 -8.38 4.65
N ASP A 207 -20.98 -8.81 5.28
CA ASP A 207 -20.97 -9.18 6.70
C ASP A 207 -21.24 -7.97 7.61
N SER A 208 -20.66 -6.81 7.29
CA SER A 208 -20.96 -5.56 7.99
C SER A 208 -22.44 -5.20 7.88
N LEU A 209 -23.03 -5.27 6.69
CA LEU A 209 -24.46 -5.02 6.48
C LEU A 209 -25.34 -6.03 7.22
N TYR A 210 -24.98 -7.31 7.19
CA TYR A 210 -25.71 -8.35 7.92
C TYR A 210 -25.70 -8.09 9.42
N LYS A 211 -24.54 -7.75 9.99
CA LYS A 211 -24.40 -7.39 11.41
C LYS A 211 -25.28 -6.19 11.78
N PHE A 212 -25.41 -5.19 10.90
CA PHE A 212 -26.34 -4.08 11.12
C PHE A 212 -27.79 -4.55 11.15
N HIS A 213 -28.21 -5.39 10.20
CA HIS A 213 -29.58 -5.93 10.18
C HIS A 213 -29.90 -6.79 11.39
N VAL A 214 -28.98 -7.68 11.80
CA VAL A 214 -29.16 -8.49 13.02
C VAL A 214 -29.29 -7.59 14.25
N ARG A 215 -28.42 -6.59 14.38
CA ARG A 215 -28.45 -5.68 15.53
C ARG A 215 -29.70 -4.77 15.55
N ALA A 216 -30.28 -4.49 14.40
CA ALA A 216 -31.54 -3.77 14.30
C ALA A 216 -32.75 -4.66 14.56
N PHE A 217 -32.67 -5.94 14.24
CA PHE A 217 -33.70 -6.91 14.59
C PHE A 217 -33.71 -7.21 16.09
N ASP A 218 -32.53 -7.39 16.70
CA ASP A 218 -32.39 -7.77 18.11
C ASP A 218 -32.42 -6.57 19.08
N GLY A 219 -32.31 -5.34 18.56
CA GLY A 219 -32.13 -4.14 19.36
C GLY A 219 -33.28 -3.14 19.21
N ASN A 220 -33.69 -2.53 20.32
CA ASN A 220 -34.77 -1.52 20.31
C ASN A 220 -34.33 -0.13 19.82
N PHE A 221 -33.05 0.08 19.51
CA PHE A 221 -32.53 1.39 19.14
C PHE A 221 -32.57 1.67 17.64
N VAL A 222 -32.28 0.70 16.77
CA VAL A 222 -32.26 0.93 15.32
C VAL A 222 -33.65 0.65 14.77
N LYS A 223 -34.22 1.60 14.04
CA LYS A 223 -35.64 1.55 13.64
C LYS A 223 -35.81 1.54 12.13
N ILE A 224 -34.98 2.30 11.41
CA ILE A 224 -35.05 2.40 9.96
C ILE A 224 -33.67 2.10 9.39
N ILE A 225 -33.64 1.16 8.45
CA ILE A 225 -32.48 0.90 7.60
C ILE A 225 -32.94 1.01 6.15
N VAL A 226 -32.45 2.04 5.46
CA VAL A 226 -32.57 2.16 4.00
C VAL A 226 -31.21 1.79 3.42
N THR A 227 -31.17 0.77 2.56
CA THR A 227 -29.91 0.27 1.97
C THR A 227 -29.67 0.75 0.54
N PHE A 228 -30.62 1.47 -0.06
CA PHE A 228 -30.55 1.97 -1.44
C PHE A 228 -31.42 3.25 -1.61
N LEU A 229 -30.99 4.30 -2.32
CA LEU A 229 -29.73 4.54 -3.06
C LEU A 229 -28.51 4.81 -2.17
N GLU A 230 -28.74 5.25 -0.94
CA GLU A 230 -27.72 5.50 0.09
C GLU A 230 -28.01 4.63 1.32
N LEU A 231 -26.98 4.33 2.11
CA LEU A 231 -27.19 3.68 3.40
C LEU A 231 -27.60 4.72 4.45
N ILE A 232 -28.85 4.69 4.86
CA ILE A 232 -29.40 5.53 5.93
C ILE A 232 -29.78 4.62 7.08
N ILE A 233 -29.21 4.86 8.25
CA ILE A 233 -29.55 4.18 9.49
C ILE A 233 -30.10 5.22 10.45
N ILE A 234 -31.37 5.09 10.82
CA ILE A 234 -32.00 5.95 11.83
C ILE A 234 -32.27 5.08 13.04
N GLY A 235 -31.77 5.54 14.17
CA GLY A 235 -32.03 4.92 15.46
C GLY A 235 -32.39 5.97 16.50
N TRP A 236 -33.30 5.61 17.38
CA TRP A 236 -33.67 6.37 18.56
C TRP A 236 -34.06 5.41 19.68
N ASP A 237 -33.88 5.87 20.90
CA ASP A 237 -34.41 5.20 22.09
C ASP A 237 -35.82 5.75 22.36
N GLU A 238 -36.80 4.85 22.47
CA GLU A 238 -38.21 5.23 22.65
C GLU A 238 -38.46 5.95 23.98
N ASN A 239 -37.80 5.51 25.06
CA ASN A 239 -37.97 6.15 26.37
C ASN A 239 -37.44 7.59 26.36
N LEU A 240 -36.29 7.82 25.71
CA LEU A 240 -35.75 9.16 25.52
C LEU A 240 -36.64 10.02 24.63
N ALA A 241 -37.18 9.44 23.53
CA ALA A 241 -38.07 10.15 22.64
C ALA A 241 -39.37 10.59 23.35
N GLU A 242 -39.94 9.73 24.19
CA GLU A 242 -41.11 10.04 25.03
C GLU A 242 -40.83 11.18 26.01
N VAL A 243 -39.69 11.16 26.69
CA VAL A 243 -39.28 12.24 27.60
C VAL A 243 -39.14 13.57 26.84
N PHE A 244 -38.51 13.54 25.65
CA PHE A 244 -38.39 14.73 24.81
C PHE A 244 -39.73 15.26 24.32
N ASN A 245 -40.64 14.38 23.87
CA ASN A 245 -41.97 14.78 23.42
C ASN A 245 -42.81 15.37 24.56
N SER A 246 -42.71 14.80 25.76
CA SER A 246 -43.34 15.30 26.98
C SER A 246 -42.84 16.71 27.33
N LEU A 247 -41.52 16.95 27.26
CA LEU A 247 -40.92 18.26 27.49
C LEU A 247 -41.32 19.31 26.43
N LEU A 248 -41.55 18.88 25.20
CA LEU A 248 -41.96 19.74 24.08
C LEU A 248 -43.49 19.99 24.03
N GLY A 249 -44.27 19.33 24.90
CA GLY A 249 -45.73 19.45 24.92
C GLY A 249 -46.42 18.89 23.67
N ILE A 250 -45.74 18.01 22.93
CA ILE A 250 -46.28 17.38 21.72
C ILE A 250 -47.02 16.12 22.16
N ALA A 251 -48.35 16.18 22.19
CA ALA A 251 -49.19 15.00 22.41
C ALA A 251 -49.07 14.04 21.22
N GLU A 252 -49.05 12.73 21.50
CA GLU A 252 -48.84 11.65 20.53
C GLU A 252 -49.58 11.87 19.20
N VAL A 253 -48.83 12.01 18.12
CA VAL A 253 -49.36 11.91 16.76
C VAL A 253 -49.26 10.46 16.36
N GLU A 254 -50.40 9.78 16.16
CA GLU A 254 -50.47 8.44 15.58
C GLU A 254 -49.70 8.40 14.25
N VAL A 255 -48.51 7.83 14.26
CA VAL A 255 -47.78 7.51 13.03
C VAL A 255 -48.42 6.25 12.46
N ARG A 256 -49.33 6.41 11.49
CA ARG A 256 -49.82 5.30 10.67
C ARG A 256 -48.65 4.74 9.86
N ASN A 257 -48.33 3.47 10.10
CA ASN A 257 -47.32 2.70 9.38
C ASN A 257 -47.51 2.81 7.85
N LEU A 258 -46.43 3.15 7.15
CA LEU A 258 -46.25 2.92 5.71
C LEU A 258 -45.32 1.73 5.51
#